data_AF-A0A554LF13-F1
#
_entry.id   AF-A0A554LF13-F1
#
_cell.length_a   1.000
_cell.length_b   1.000
_cell.length_c   1.000
_cell.angle_alpha   90.00
_cell.angle_beta   90.00
_cell.angle_gamma   90.00
#
_symmetry.space_group_name_H-M   'P 1'
#
loop_
_entity.id
_entity.type
_entity.pdbx_description
1 polymer ?
#
loop_
_entity_poly.entity_id
_entity_poly.type
_entity_poly.pdbx_seq_one_letter_code
_entity_poly.pdbx_strand_id
1 'polypeptide(L)' 'MSTITKNLRKLRDAKGLTQEKLARLADVANNTIIKIEAGKNQNPTLDTLKKISKALGVSVDDLIK' A
#
# COMPACT_ATOMS: atom_id res chain seq x y z
N MET A 1 14.20 -0.87 6.46
CA MET A 1 12.76 -0.67 6.17
C MET A 1 12.63 0.28 5.01
N SER A 2 12.03 -0.15 3.90
CA SER A 2 11.81 0.69 2.73
C SER A 2 10.83 1.83 3.06
N THR A 3 11.03 3.00 2.46
CA THR A 3 10.18 4.19 2.62
C THR A 3 8.71 3.87 2.33
N ILE A 4 8.48 3.09 1.27
CA ILE A 4 7.16 2.58 0.85
C ILE A 4 6.41 1.85 1.97
N THR A 5 7.09 0.96 2.68
CA THR A 5 6.49 0.18 3.77
C THR A 5 5.97 1.09 4.89
N LYS A 6 6.76 2.11 5.25
CA LYS A 6 6.40 3.07 6.32
C LYS A 6 5.23 3.96 5.89
N ASN A 7 5.27 4.49 4.68
CA ASN A 7 4.23 5.38 4.16
C ASN A 7 2.92 4.65 3.96
N LEU A 8 2.96 3.45 3.37
CA LEU A 8 1.77 2.62 3.18
C LEU A 8 1.05 2.39 4.50
N ARG A 9 1.79 1.98 5.53
CA ARG A 9 1.24 1.75 6.87
C ARG A 9 0.65 3.04 7.46
N LYS A 10 1.41 4.13 7.41
CA LYS A 10 1.00 5.44 7.94
C LYS A 10 -0.28 5.96 7.27
N LEU A 11 -0.36 5.89 5.94
CA LEU A 11 -1.51 6.33 5.16
C LEU A 11 -2.73 5.42 5.37
N ARG A 12 -2.50 4.10 5.48
CA ARG A 12 -3.54 3.12 5.80
C ARG A 12 -4.13 3.39 7.18
N ASP A 13 -3.28 3.59 8.18
CA ASP A 13 -3.70 3.87 9.56
C ASP A 13 -4.40 5.25 9.66
N ALA A 14 -3.91 6.27 8.93
CA ALA A 14 -4.58 7.58 8.84
C ALA A 14 -6.00 7.50 8.24
N LYS A 15 -6.25 6.51 7.38
CA LYS A 15 -7.57 6.23 6.78
C LYS A 15 -8.42 5.25 7.63
N GLY A 16 -7.89 4.73 8.74
CA GLY A 16 -8.58 3.73 9.55
C GLY A 16 -8.86 2.41 8.82
N LEU A 17 -8.07 2.09 7.79
CA LEU A 17 -8.25 0.89 6.98
C LEU A 17 -7.47 -0.29 7.55
N THR A 18 -8.04 -1.48 7.51
CA THR A 18 -7.27 -2.72 7.73
C THR A 18 -6.52 -3.10 6.45
N GLN A 19 -5.49 -3.95 6.56
CA GLN A 19 -4.77 -4.48 5.39
C GLN A 19 -5.71 -5.15 4.39
N GLU A 20 -6.67 -5.92 4.89
CA GLU A 20 -7.66 -6.60 4.06
C GLU A 20 -8.62 -5.63 3.39
N LYS A 21 -9.10 -4.60 4.11
CA LYS A 21 -9.94 -3.54 3.51
C LYS A 21 -9.18 -2.80 2.42
N LEU A 22 -7.92 -2.43 2.67
CA LEU A 22 -7.08 -1.77 1.68
C LEU A 22 -6.89 -2.66 0.45
N ALA A 23 -6.64 -3.95 0.62
CA ALA A 23 -6.49 -4.91 -0.46
C ALA A 23 -7.75 -4.99 -1.33
N ARG A 24 -8.92 -5.08 -0.69
CA ARG A 24 -10.22 -5.08 -1.38
C ARG A 24 -10.47 -3.77 -2.14
N LEU A 25 -10.19 -2.63 -1.53
CA LEU A 25 -10.36 -1.30 -2.16
C LEU A 25 -9.40 -1.09 -3.33
N ALA A 26 -8.17 -1.59 -3.21
CA ALA A 26 -7.15 -1.49 -4.23
C ALA A 26 -7.31 -2.55 -5.33
N ASP A 27 -8.24 -3.49 -5.20
CA ASP A 27 -8.37 -4.62 -6.14
C ASP A 27 -7.04 -5.38 -6.31
N VAL A 28 -6.43 -5.72 -5.17
CA VAL A 28 -5.20 -6.51 -5.09
C VAL A 28 -5.35 -7.63 -4.05
N ALA A 29 -4.55 -8.68 -4.18
CA ALA A 29 -4.52 -9.74 -3.20
C ALA A 29 -4.09 -9.21 -1.81
N ASN A 30 -4.77 -9.65 -0.74
CA ASN A 30 -4.40 -9.28 0.63
C ASN A 30 -2.94 -9.62 0.95
N ASN A 31 -2.46 -10.76 0.44
CA ASN A 31 -1.07 -11.18 0.56
C ASN A 31 -0.08 -10.16 -0.03
N THR A 32 -0.47 -9.40 -1.06
CA THR A 32 0.36 -8.33 -1.64
C THR A 32 0.55 -7.19 -0.65
N ILE A 33 -0.53 -6.69 -0.03
CA ILE A 33 -0.45 -5.65 1.00
C ILE A 33 0.40 -6.12 2.18
N ILE A 34 0.15 -7.33 2.67
CA ILE A 34 0.92 -7.93 3.77
C ILE A 34 2.40 -8.01 3.41
N LYS A 35 2.76 -8.49 2.21
CA LYS A 35 4.16 -8.58 1.78
C LYS A 35 4.83 -7.21 1.66
N ILE A 36 4.12 -6.19 1.20
CA ILE A 36 4.66 -4.82 1.09
C ILE A 36 4.86 -4.22 2.49
N GLU A 37 3.87 -4.34 3.39
CA GLU A 37 3.95 -3.87 4.78
C GLU A 37 4.94 -4.68 5.64
N ALA A 38 5.19 -5.95 5.31
CA ALA A 38 6.22 -6.78 5.93
C ALA A 38 7.63 -6.54 5.33
N GLY A 39 7.75 -5.71 4.29
CA GLY A 39 9.02 -5.46 3.60
C GLY A 39 9.57 -6.64 2.80
N LYS A 40 8.75 -7.68 2.57
CA LYS A 40 9.08 -8.85 1.75
C LYS A 40 8.94 -8.59 0.25
N ASN A 41 8.10 -7.61 -0.12
CA ASN A 41 7.97 -7.17 -1.50
C ASN A 41 8.46 -5.71 -1.62
N GLN A 42 9.74 -5.57 -1.93
CA GLN A 42 10.41 -4.27 -1.98
C GLN A 42 10.17 -3.51 -3.30
N ASN A 43 9.82 -4.23 -4.37
CA ASN A 43 9.48 -3.67 -5.68
C ASN A 43 8.07 -4.09 -6.10
N PRO A 44 7.01 -3.55 -5.47
CA PRO A 44 5.67 -3.66 -6.03
C PRO A 44 5.66 -3.04 -7.44
N THR A 45 4.92 -3.65 -8.36
CA THR A 45 4.76 -3.11 -9.71
C THR A 45 4.07 -1.75 -9.66
N LEU A 46 4.34 -0.90 -10.65
CA LEU A 46 3.71 0.42 -10.76
C LEU A 46 2.18 0.33 -10.76
N ASP A 47 1.62 -0.73 -11.36
CA ASP A 47 0.18 -1.03 -11.33
C ASP A 47 -0.34 -1.23 -9.89
N THR A 48 0.35 -2.05 -9.09
CA THR A 48 0.02 -2.28 -7.69
C THR A 48 0.07 -0.98 -6.89
N LEU A 49 1.10 -0.16 -7.12
CA LEU A 49 1.23 1.15 -6.45
C LEU A 49 0.08 2.09 -6.83
N LYS A 50 -0.28 2.17 -8.11
CA LYS A 50 -1.43 2.98 -8.58
C LYS A 50 -2.75 2.52 -7.97
N LYS A 51 -2.96 1.21 -7.90
CA LYS A 51 -4.13 0.59 -7.28
C LYS A 51 -4.24 0.95 -5.80
N ILE A 52 -3.15 0.79 -5.06
CA ILE A 52 -3.06 1.13 -3.64
C ILE A 52 -3.25 2.63 -3.41
N SER A 53 -2.57 3.48 -4.20
CA SER A 53 -2.67 4.93 -4.06
C SER A 53 -4.09 5.41 -4.35
N LYS A 54 -4.75 4.85 -5.37
CA LYS A 54 -6.16 5.11 -5.70
C LYS A 54 -7.09 4.71 -4.55
N ALA A 55 -6.89 3.55 -3.94
CA ALA A 55 -7.67 3.10 -2.78
C ALA A 55 -7.48 3.98 -1.54
N LEU A 56 -6.26 4.47 -1.34
CA LEU A 56 -5.94 5.42 -0.27
C LEU A 56 -6.35 6.86 -0.63
N GLY A 57 -6.65 7.16 -1.89
CA GLY A 57 -6.95 8.51 -2.36
C GLY A 57 -5.73 9.44 -2.27
N VAL A 58 -4.54 8.91 -2.54
CA VAL A 58 -3.24 9.62 -2.51
C VAL A 58 -2.50 9.37 -3.82
N SER A 59 -1.40 10.09 -4.04
CA SER A 59 -0.56 9.89 -5.22
C SER A 59 0.40 8.71 -5.00
N VAL A 60 0.89 8.12 -6.09
CA VAL A 60 1.93 7.07 -5.99
C VAL A 60 3.20 7.63 -5.33
N ASP A 61 3.46 8.92 -5.55
CA ASP A 61 4.56 9.67 -4.98
C ASP A 61 4.49 9.68 -3.44
N ASP A 62 3.30 9.80 -2.84
CA ASP A 62 3.11 9.74 -1.38
C ASP A 62 3.50 8.37 -0.79
N LEU A 63 3.47 7.31 -1.60
CA LEU A 63 3.96 6.00 -1.20
C LEU A 63 5.49 5.95 -1.27
N ILE A 64 6.13 6.62 -2.24
CA ILE A 64 7.58 6.51 -2.49
C ILE A 64 8.41 7.52 -1.68
N LYS A 65 7.84 8.68 -1.34
CA LYS A 65 8.51 9.83 -0.69
C LYS A 65 9.01 9.57 0.73
#